data_AF-A0A971LI75-F1
#
_entry.id   AF-A0A971LI75-F1
#
_cell.length_a   1.000
_cell.length_b   1.000
_cell.length_c   1.000
_cell.angle_alpha   90.00
_cell.angle_beta   90.00
_cell.angle_gamma   90.00
#
_symmetry.space_group_name_H-M   'P 1'
#
loop_
_entity.id
_entity.type
_entity.pdbx_description
1 polymer ?
#
loop_
_entity_poly.entity_id
_entity_poly.type
_entity_poly.pdbx_seq_one_letter_code
_entity_poly.pdbx_strand_id
1 'polypeptide(L)' 'AEKIRRSRALIALGRRMAREYAQRLSGTEQAVLWESRDEEGVWSGHTDTYVTVWSRDSRLRSNQITKVLIDGANAWIKV' A
#
# COMPACT_ATOMS: atom_id res chain seq x y z
N ALA A 1 -12.35 -4.19 31.04
CA ALA A 1 -13.33 -4.32 29.93
C ALA A 1 -13.35 -3.10 29.01
N GLU A 2 -13.61 -1.90 29.53
CA GLU A 2 -13.85 -0.69 28.72
C GLU A 2 -12.63 -0.18 27.92
N LYS A 3 -11.40 -0.28 28.47
CA LYS A 3 -10.15 0.04 27.74
C LYS A 3 -9.99 -0.80 26.48
N ILE A 4 -10.28 -2.10 26.56
CA ILE A 4 -10.14 -3.04 25.45
C ILE A 4 -11.16 -2.70 24.35
N ARG A 5 -12.40 -2.38 24.73
CA ARG A 5 -13.46 -1.97 23.80
C ARG A 5 -13.06 -0.72 23.00
N ARG A 6 -12.61 0.34 23.69
CA ARG A 6 -12.16 1.58 23.05
C ARG A 6 -10.96 1.37 22.14
N SER A 7 -9.98 0.58 22.57
CA SER A 7 -8.81 0.24 21.77
C SER A 7 -9.19 -0.47 20.46
N ARG A 8 -10.08 -1.47 20.52
CA ARG A 8 -10.57 -2.16 19.30
C ARG A 8 -11.31 -1.22 18.36
N ALA A 9 -12.14 -0.32 18.89
CA ALA A 9 -12.87 0.66 18.09
C ALA A 9 -11.91 1.64 17.37
N LEU A 10 -10.88 2.12 18.06
CA LEU A 10 -9.86 3.00 17.46
C LEU A 10 -9.04 2.30 16.38
N ILE A 11 -8.65 1.04 16.59
CA ILE A 11 -7.95 0.23 15.57
C ILE A 11 -8.85 0.06 14.34
N ALA A 12 -10.13 -0.25 14.53
CA ALA A 12 -11.07 -0.41 13.42
C ALA A 12 -11.26 0.91 12.63
N LEU A 13 -11.37 2.04 13.34
CA LEU A 13 -11.43 3.37 12.74
C LEU A 13 -10.17 3.69 11.94
N GLY A 14 -8.98 3.48 12.52
CA GLY A 14 -7.71 3.72 11.84
C GLY A 14 -7.56 2.88 10.58
N ARG A 15 -7.93 1.59 10.64
CA ARG A 15 -7.96 0.71 9.46
C ARG A 15 -8.91 1.20 8.37
N ARG A 16 -10.06 1.76 8.75
CA ARG A 16 -11.00 2.36 7.78
C ARG A 16 -10.39 3.59 7.12
N MET A 17 -9.85 4.52 7.91
CA MET A 17 -9.23 5.75 7.40
C MET A 17 -8.04 5.46 6.48
N ALA A 18 -7.19 4.47 6.82
CA ALA A 18 -6.08 4.05 5.98
C ALA A 18 -6.56 3.52 4.63
N ARG A 19 -7.63 2.70 4.61
CA ARG A 19 -8.23 2.20 3.35
C ARG A 19 -8.83 3.33 2.51
N GLU A 20 -9.60 4.23 3.13
CA GLU A 20 -10.20 5.38 2.44
C GLU A 20 -9.13 6.29 1.83
N TYR A 21 -8.01 6.48 2.53
CA TYR A 21 -6.87 7.21 2.01
C TYR A 21 -6.22 6.51 0.80
N ALA A 22 -5.91 5.21 0.92
CA ALA A 22 -5.33 4.44 -0.18
C ALA A 22 -6.26 4.40 -1.42
N GLN A 23 -7.58 4.32 -1.22
CA GLN A 23 -8.58 4.36 -2.30
C GLN A 23 -8.51 5.66 -3.11
N ARG A 24 -8.19 6.80 -2.49
CA ARG A 24 -8.06 8.09 -3.20
C ARG A 24 -6.87 8.14 -4.15
N LEU A 25 -5.89 7.25 -3.99
CA LEU A 25 -4.75 7.16 -4.91
C LEU A 25 -5.09 6.43 -6.20
N SER A 26 -6.15 5.61 -6.22
CA SER A 26 -6.61 4.91 -7.43
C SER A 26 -6.97 5.92 -8.52
N GLY A 27 -6.46 5.68 -9.73
CA GLY A 27 -6.60 6.58 -10.88
C GLY A 27 -5.63 7.76 -10.90
N THR A 28 -4.70 7.86 -9.92
CA THR A 28 -3.68 8.91 -9.89
C THR A 28 -2.29 8.34 -10.17
N GLU A 29 -1.39 9.18 -10.69
CA GLU A 29 0.02 8.85 -10.80
C GLU A 29 0.73 9.07 -9.45
N GLN A 30 1.46 8.05 -9.00
CA GLN A 30 2.24 8.09 -7.76
C GLN A 30 3.71 7.79 -8.05
N ALA A 31 4.61 8.51 -7.39
CA ALA A 31 6.03 8.15 -7.37
C ALA A 31 6.23 7.05 -6.33
N VAL A 32 6.76 5.89 -6.75
CA VAL A 32 6.93 4.72 -5.89
C VAL A 32 8.40 4.33 -5.87
N LEU A 33 8.97 4.24 -4.67
CA LEU A 33 10.28 3.64 -4.43
C LEU A 33 10.11 2.12 -4.28
N TRP A 34 10.70 1.34 -5.17
CA TRP A 34 10.66 -0.12 -5.11
C TRP A 34 11.80 -0.68 -4.27
N GLU A 35 11.48 -1.57 -3.35
CA GLU A 35 12.46 -2.07 -2.36
C GLU A 35 12.75 -3.55 -2.55
N SER A 36 11.71 -4.37 -2.61
CA SER A 36 11.81 -5.82 -2.62
C SER A 36 10.93 -6.47 -3.67
N ARG A 37 11.34 -7.66 -4.08
CA ARG A 37 10.58 -8.55 -4.96
C ARG A 37 10.47 -9.90 -4.27
N ASP A 38 9.27 -10.46 -4.18
CA ASP A 38 9.06 -11.79 -3.61
C ASP A 38 9.42 -12.92 -4.60
N GLU A 39 9.37 -14.16 -4.11
CA GLU A 39 9.66 -15.37 -4.89
C GLU A 39 8.67 -15.56 -6.04
N GLU A 40 7.44 -15.06 -5.91
CA GLU A 40 6.43 -15.05 -6.97
C GLU A 40 6.61 -13.91 -7.98
N GLY A 41 7.66 -13.11 -7.82
CA GLY A 41 8.06 -12.05 -8.72
C GLY A 41 7.25 -10.75 -8.59
N VAL A 42 6.48 -10.57 -7.51
CA VAL A 42 5.76 -9.34 -7.19
C VAL A 42 6.70 -8.35 -6.51
N TRP A 43 6.77 -7.15 -7.06
CA TRP A 43 7.46 -6.02 -6.44
C TRP A 43 6.60 -5.38 -5.37
N SER A 44 7.23 -4.95 -4.28
CA SER A 44 6.64 -4.03 -3.31
C SER A 44 7.49 -2.78 -3.14
N GLY A 45 6.82 -1.65 -2.97
CA GLY A 45 7.41 -0.35 -2.80
C GLY A 45 6.49 0.60 -2.05
N HIS A 46 6.96 1.82 -1.81
CA HIS A 46 6.24 2.83 -1.04
C HIS A 46 6.13 4.15 -1.81
N THR A 47 4.97 4.80 -1.70
CA THR A 47 4.84 6.22 -2.05
C THR A 47 5.59 7.09 -1.05
N ASP A 48 5.73 8.39 -1.34
CA ASP A 48 6.25 9.39 -0.40
C ASP A 48 5.41 9.49 0.90
N THR A 49 4.12 9.18 0.81
CA THR A 49 3.19 9.07 1.94
C THR A 49 3.14 7.67 2.56
N TYR A 50 4.12 6.81 2.24
CA TYR A 50 4.28 5.45 2.77
C TYR A 50 3.10 4.51 2.49
N VAL A 51 2.34 4.75 1.43
CA VAL A 51 1.36 3.75 0.97
C VAL A 51 2.11 2.66 0.24
N THR A 52 1.94 1.42 0.69
CA THR A 52 2.53 0.26 0.02
C THR A 52 1.84 0.02 -1.32
N VAL A 53 2.65 -0.12 -2.38
CA VAL A 53 2.21 -0.42 -3.74
C VAL A 53 2.84 -1.73 -4.17
N TRP A 54 2.05 -2.56 -4.86
CA TRP A 54 2.51 -3.82 -5.43
C TRP A 54 2.42 -3.80 -6.95
N SER A 55 3.36 -4.47 -7.62
CA SER A 55 3.34 -4.58 -9.08
C SER A 55 3.95 -5.89 -9.55
N ARG A 56 3.41 -6.45 -10.65
CA ARG A 56 4.02 -7.59 -11.36
C ARG A 56 4.89 -7.15 -12.54
N ASP A 57 5.10 -5.84 -12.73
CA ASP A 57 5.95 -5.34 -13.81
C ASP A 57 7.40 -5.78 -13.57
N SER A 58 7.89 -6.69 -14.42
CA SER A 58 9.22 -7.29 -14.33
C SER A 58 10.35 -6.31 -14.66
N ARG A 59 10.03 -5.12 -15.21
CA ARG A 59 11.01 -4.08 -15.55
C ARG A 59 11.43 -3.23 -14.36
N LEU A 60 10.67 -3.28 -13.26
CA LEU A 60 10.99 -2.58 -12.02
C LEU A 60 12.27 -3.12 -11.39
N ARG A 61 12.92 -2.28 -10.58
CA ARG A 61 14.19 -2.59 -9.93
C ARG A 61 14.22 -2.02 -8.52
N SER A 62 14.96 -2.69 -7.64
CA SER A 62 15.18 -2.23 -6.28
C SER A 62 15.94 -0.89 -6.27
N ASN A 63 15.62 -0.05 -5.30
CA ASN A 63 16.18 1.28 -5.10
C ASN A 63 15.97 2.22 -6.30
N GLN A 64 14.85 2.06 -7.02
CA GLN A 64 14.44 2.96 -8.09
C GLN A 64 13.07 3.57 -7.79
N ILE A 65 12.95 4.87 -8.07
CA ILE A 65 11.67 5.57 -8.03
C ILE A 65 11.09 5.61 -9.43
N THR A 66 9.86 5.13 -9.59
CA THR A 66 9.13 5.21 -10.86
C THR A 66 7.75 5.83 -10.65
N LYS A 67 7.29 6.66 -11.59
CA LYS A 67 5.89 7.07 -11.62
C LYS A 67 5.04 5.93 -12.17
N VAL A 68 3.99 5.58 -11.44
CA VAL A 68 3.03 4.54 -11.83
C VAL A 68 1.62 5.07 -11.66
N LEU A 69 0.74 4.72 -12.59
CA LEU A 69 -0.70 4.92 -12.42
C LEU A 69 -1.23 3.83 -11.49
N ILE A 70 -1.89 4.20 -10.41
CA ILE A 70 -2.50 3.24 -9.49
C ILE A 70 -3.81 2.73 -10.11
N ASP A 71 -3.84 1.47 -10.53
CA ASP A 71 -5.01 0.83 -11.17
C ASP A 71 -6.14 0.51 -10.19
N GLY A 72 -5.82 0.28 -8.92
CA GLY A 72 -6.78 0.02 -7.85
C GLY A 72 -6.11 -0.08 -6.48
N ALA A 73 -6.88 0.22 -5.42
CA ALA A 73 -6.44 0.03 -4.04
C ALA A 73 -6.91 -1.34 -3.51
N ASN A 74 -6.58 -2.41 -4.22
CA ASN A 74 -6.85 -3.76 -3.75
C ASN A 74 -5.60 -4.28 -3.06
N ALA A 75 -5.53 -4.02 -1.75
CA ALA A 75 -4.54 -4.62 -0.88
C ALA A 75 -4.77 -6.14 -0.90
N TRP A 76 -3.87 -6.86 -1.56
CA TRP A 76 -3.55 -8.21 -1.11
C TRP A 76 -2.92 -8.02 0.27
N ILE A 77 -3.76 -7.98 1.30
CA ILE A 77 -3.27 -8.13 2.67
C ILE A 77 -2.71 -9.54 2.71
N LYS A 78 -1.39 -9.69 2.61
CA LYS A 78 -0.71 -10.90 3.08
C LYS A 78 -0.91 -10.87 4.61
N VAL A 79 -1.99 -11.51 5.05
CA VAL A 79 -2.25 -11.79 6.48
C VAL A 79 -1.22 -12.79 6.94
#